data_AF-A0A7S0ZTS6-F1
#
_entry.id   AF-A0A7S0ZTS6-F1
#
_cell.length_a   1.000
_cell.length_b   1.000
_cell.length_c   1.000
_cell.angle_alpha   90.00
_cell.angle_beta   90.00
_cell.angle_gamma   90.00
#
_symmetry.space_group_name_H-M   'P 1'
#
loop_
_entity.id
_entity.type
_entity.pdbx_description
1 polymer ?
#
loop_
_entity_poly.entity_id
_entity_poly.type
_entity_poly.pdbx_seq_one_letter_code
_entity_poly.pdbx_strand_id
1 'polypeptide(L)'
;MAIASPAPTQIPTLAPTVVLTPVPSAAPTPAPSAAPTPASISNDEWTNGLQASGFLRAVVFQMAKEQLLVYEGIDADVNRAHMLEHVEYFDGNLTNLDVGDATASIVAAPTEEIRTVLMSINASWMELKSELLQDAPNMSLAMQSAYTISYYGDDLLTEYTQALNAESDGTINGLQIDTALRQNQVLEEILCLCLLIHQHIDVEYSLDLVETLMNLFSESLDGLRDGLAFVGLPPTTDLCILQSLGKVVDFWTPFHLELQVIIFNREVDDVDGNLESLVDMHHDVVVSEEEATEAYLHTPEYCPHEISALQWSTLIATSAQQMYYGQKSGRYFFQAALGVNVLDSRVLSYEAVSSAREYLSLLRAGSDANDIPSPVTQAVADDYSHM
;
A
#
# COMPACT_ATOMS: atom_id res chain seq x y z
N MET A 1 35.19 -20.29 8.23
CA MET A 1 34.45 -19.63 9.33
C MET A 1 33.07 -20.26 9.34
N ALA A 2 32.80 -21.16 10.28
CA ALA A 2 31.54 -21.89 10.35
C ALA A 2 30.56 -21.11 11.23
N ILE A 3 29.43 -20.72 10.67
CA ILE A 3 28.37 -20.00 11.37
C ILE A 3 27.49 -21.05 12.05
N ALA A 4 27.45 -21.02 13.38
CA ALA A 4 26.67 -21.95 14.19
C ALA A 4 25.18 -21.55 14.18
N SER A 5 24.32 -22.53 13.95
CA SER A 5 22.86 -22.39 14.00
C SER A 5 22.38 -22.19 15.45
N PRO A 6 21.46 -21.26 15.73
CA PRO A 6 20.90 -21.09 17.08
C PRO A 6 19.94 -22.24 17.42
N ALA A 7 19.96 -22.63 18.70
CA ALA A 7 19.15 -23.70 19.27
C ALA A 7 17.68 -23.28 19.47
N PRO A 8 16.71 -24.21 19.42
CA PRO A 8 15.30 -23.89 19.57
C PRO A 8 14.93 -23.55 21.03
N THR A 9 14.19 -22.45 21.18
CA THR A 9 13.59 -21.97 22.43
C THR A 9 12.51 -22.94 22.92
N GLN A 10 12.61 -23.37 24.18
CA GLN A 10 11.64 -24.28 24.81
C GLN A 10 10.34 -23.54 25.15
N ILE A 11 9.20 -24.15 24.81
CA ILE A 11 7.84 -23.68 25.13
C ILE A 11 7.52 -24.04 26.60
N PRO A 12 6.92 -23.13 27.40
CA PRO A 12 6.54 -23.43 28.78
C PRO A 12 5.39 -24.44 28.86
N THR A 13 5.52 -25.36 29.83
CA THR A 13 4.56 -26.43 30.16
C THR A 13 3.28 -25.89 30.80
N LEU A 14 2.13 -26.37 30.33
CA LEU A 14 0.79 -26.03 30.82
C LEU A 14 0.53 -26.49 32.26
N ALA A 15 -0.17 -25.64 33.02
CA ALA A 15 -0.59 -25.84 34.41
C ALA A 15 -1.84 -26.77 34.53
N PRO A 16 -2.14 -27.33 35.72
CA PRO A 16 -2.99 -28.50 35.87
C PRO A 16 -4.50 -28.21 35.81
N THR A 17 -5.23 -29.20 35.29
CA THR A 17 -6.69 -29.27 35.17
C THR A 17 -7.39 -29.20 36.53
N VAL A 18 -8.23 -28.19 36.72
CA VAL A 18 -9.14 -28.06 37.87
C VAL A 18 -10.41 -28.87 37.59
N VAL A 19 -10.68 -29.87 38.42
CA VAL A 19 -11.92 -30.66 38.40
C VAL A 19 -13.00 -29.89 39.15
N LEU A 20 -14.01 -29.40 38.43
CA LEU A 20 -15.19 -28.76 39.01
C LEU A 20 -16.24 -29.80 39.40
N THR A 21 -16.70 -29.74 40.65
CA THR A 21 -17.84 -30.51 41.16
C THR A 21 -19.19 -29.92 40.69
N PRO A 22 -20.22 -30.76 40.45
CA PRO A 22 -21.51 -30.31 39.92
C PRO A 22 -22.31 -29.50 40.94
N VAL A 23 -22.78 -28.33 40.51
CA VAL A 23 -23.71 -27.45 41.22
C VAL A 23 -25.16 -27.97 41.00
N PRO A 24 -26.04 -27.94 42.03
CA PRO A 24 -27.42 -28.39 41.87
C PRO A 24 -28.23 -27.51 40.90
N SER A 25 -29.01 -28.18 40.05
CA SER A 25 -29.86 -27.61 39.00
C SER A 25 -30.95 -26.70 39.55
N ALA A 26 -30.93 -25.42 39.17
CA ALA A 26 -31.98 -24.46 39.44
C ALA A 26 -33.10 -24.57 38.39
N ALA A 27 -34.34 -24.29 38.83
CA ALA A 27 -35.55 -24.32 38.00
C ALA A 27 -35.46 -23.39 36.78
N PRO A 28 -36.11 -23.74 35.64
CA PRO A 28 -35.99 -23.00 34.39
C PRO A 28 -36.57 -21.59 34.53
N THR A 29 -35.68 -20.60 34.41
CA THR A 29 -36.02 -19.19 34.19
C THR A 29 -36.70 -19.06 32.81
N PRO A 30 -37.78 -18.29 32.66
CA PRO A 30 -38.38 -18.02 31.35
C PRO A 30 -37.31 -17.47 30.40
N ALA A 31 -37.27 -18.03 29.18
CA ALA A 31 -36.29 -17.68 28.18
C ALA A 31 -36.32 -16.15 27.93
N PRO A 32 -35.17 -15.46 28.02
CA PRO A 32 -35.11 -14.05 27.65
C PRO A 32 -35.57 -13.91 26.20
N SER A 33 -36.45 -12.93 25.97
CA SER A 33 -36.80 -12.47 24.63
C SER A 33 -35.52 -12.31 23.84
N ALA A 34 -35.40 -12.99 22.69
CA ALA A 34 -34.21 -12.95 21.85
C ALA A 34 -33.77 -11.49 21.69
N ALA A 35 -32.55 -11.19 22.14
CA ALA A 35 -31.94 -9.90 21.87
C ALA A 35 -31.97 -9.70 20.35
N PRO A 36 -32.29 -8.48 19.87
CA PRO A 36 -32.21 -8.20 18.44
C PRO A 36 -30.83 -8.62 17.97
N THR A 37 -30.78 -9.47 16.93
CA THR A 37 -29.54 -9.79 16.25
C THR A 37 -28.87 -8.46 15.88
N PRO A 38 -27.59 -8.24 16.21
CA PRO A 38 -26.87 -7.07 15.75
C PRO A 38 -27.09 -6.91 14.25
N ALA A 39 -27.42 -5.69 13.80
CA ALA A 39 -27.50 -5.43 12.37
C ALA A 39 -26.12 -5.77 11.76
N SER A 40 -26.12 -6.53 10.67
CA SER A 40 -24.90 -6.83 9.92
C SER A 40 -24.34 -5.53 9.33
N ILE A 41 -23.04 -5.32 9.47
CA ILE A 41 -22.32 -4.20 8.84
C ILE A 41 -22.37 -4.39 7.32
N SER A 42 -22.74 -3.34 6.59
CA SER A 42 -22.79 -3.35 5.13
C SER A 42 -21.41 -3.28 4.49
N ASN A 43 -21.31 -3.65 3.21
CA ASN A 43 -20.06 -3.58 2.46
C ASN A 43 -19.52 -2.14 2.41
N ASP A 44 -20.37 -1.14 2.17
CA ASP A 44 -19.97 0.27 2.17
C ASP A 44 -19.44 0.71 3.54
N GLU A 45 -20.07 0.27 4.64
CA GLU A 45 -19.59 0.59 5.98
C GLU A 45 -18.22 -0.04 6.30
N TRP A 46 -17.96 -1.26 5.80
CA TRP A 46 -16.64 -1.87 5.90
C TRP A 46 -15.60 -1.14 5.07
N THR A 47 -15.92 -0.81 3.82
CA THR A 47 -15.03 -0.05 2.91
C THR A 47 -14.66 1.29 3.53
N ASN A 48 -15.63 2.04 4.07
CA ASN A 48 -15.36 3.35 4.67
C ASN A 48 -14.56 3.24 5.96
N GLY A 49 -14.77 2.19 6.77
CA GLY A 49 -13.93 1.90 7.94
C GLY A 49 -12.48 1.55 7.58
N LEU A 50 -12.28 0.74 6.54
CA LEU A 50 -10.95 0.43 6.00
C LEU A 50 -10.27 1.69 5.44
N GLN A 51 -11.00 2.49 4.67
CA GLN A 51 -10.50 3.75 4.11
C GLN A 51 -10.04 4.71 5.22
N ALA A 52 -10.92 4.99 6.19
CA ALA A 52 -10.61 5.88 7.31
C ALA A 52 -9.42 5.38 8.14
N SER A 53 -9.34 4.07 8.43
CA SER A 53 -8.22 3.50 9.19
C SER A 53 -6.90 3.51 8.41
N GLY A 54 -6.93 3.20 7.11
CA GLY A 54 -5.76 3.26 6.23
C GLY A 54 -5.21 4.67 6.09
N PHE A 55 -6.08 5.68 5.97
CA PHE A 55 -5.67 7.08 5.85
C PHE A 55 -5.01 7.63 7.11
N LEU A 56 -5.36 7.17 8.32
CA LEU A 56 -4.66 7.61 9.54
C LEU A 56 -3.13 7.41 9.42
N ARG A 57 -2.67 6.34 8.76
CA ARG A 57 -1.24 6.08 8.57
C ARG A 57 -0.60 7.04 7.57
N ALA A 58 -1.25 7.31 6.44
CA ALA A 58 -0.71 8.21 5.43
C ALA A 58 -0.68 9.66 5.94
N VAL A 59 -1.75 10.08 6.62
CA VAL A 59 -1.93 11.46 7.09
C VAL A 59 -0.85 11.89 8.08
N VAL A 60 -0.32 10.99 8.93
CA VAL A 60 0.80 11.36 9.83
C VAL A 60 2.09 11.71 9.08
N PHE A 61 2.35 11.06 7.95
CA PHE A 61 3.48 11.42 7.09
C PHE A 61 3.17 12.62 6.21
N GLN A 62 1.92 12.82 5.77
CA GLN A 62 1.51 14.05 5.09
C GLN A 62 1.76 15.29 5.95
N MET A 63 1.37 15.25 7.23
CA MET A 63 1.61 16.36 8.16
C MET A 63 3.11 16.58 8.42
N ALA A 64 3.89 15.50 8.56
CA ALA A 64 5.34 15.60 8.73
C ALA A 64 6.03 16.20 7.49
N LYS A 65 5.65 15.74 6.29
CA LYS A 65 6.07 16.30 4.99
C LYS A 65 5.76 17.77 4.92
N GLU A 66 4.51 18.17 5.18
CA GLU A 66 4.08 19.56 5.10
C GLU A 66 4.88 20.46 6.06
N GLN A 67 5.14 19.97 7.27
CA GLN A 67 5.97 20.69 8.23
C GLN A 67 7.44 20.80 7.80
N LEU A 68 7.98 19.78 7.12
CA LEU A 68 9.31 19.82 6.50
C LEU A 68 9.36 20.82 5.33
N LEU A 69 8.35 20.83 4.45
CA LEU A 69 8.24 21.79 3.35
C LEU A 69 8.13 23.23 3.84
N VAL A 70 7.41 23.46 4.95
CA VAL A 70 7.39 24.75 5.65
C VAL A 70 8.79 25.18 6.10
N TYR A 71 9.60 24.22 6.58
CA TYR A 71 10.98 24.48 7.02
C TYR A 71 11.90 24.82 5.85
N GLU A 72 11.71 24.17 4.70
CA GLU A 72 12.42 24.47 3.44
C GLU A 72 11.97 25.79 2.80
N GLY A 73 10.84 26.35 3.24
CA GLY A 73 10.27 27.55 2.64
C GLY A 73 9.52 27.31 1.33
N ILE A 74 9.27 26.04 0.97
CA ILE A 74 8.48 25.64 -0.20
C ILE A 74 7.01 25.81 0.13
N ASP A 75 6.38 26.81 -0.48
CA ASP A 75 4.96 27.16 -0.29
C ASP A 75 4.51 27.12 1.18
N ALA A 76 5.33 27.69 2.07
CA ALA A 76 5.20 27.52 3.52
C ALA A 76 3.82 27.89 4.08
N ASP A 77 3.15 28.92 3.54
CA ASP A 77 1.80 29.29 3.99
C ASP A 77 0.75 28.24 3.57
N VAL A 78 0.91 27.65 2.38
CA VAL A 78 0.01 26.61 1.86
C VAL A 78 0.20 25.30 2.62
N ASN A 79 1.44 24.85 2.76
CA ASN A 79 1.75 23.61 3.49
C ASN A 79 1.37 23.71 4.97
N ARG A 80 1.49 24.89 5.60
CA ARG A 80 0.99 25.10 6.97
C ARG A 80 -0.54 24.99 7.04
N ALA A 81 -1.26 25.50 6.04
CA ALA A 81 -2.72 25.38 6.01
C ALA A 81 -3.15 23.92 5.83
N HIS A 82 -2.56 23.20 4.89
CA HIS A 82 -2.85 21.77 4.67
C HIS A 82 -2.54 20.92 5.90
N MET A 83 -1.42 21.18 6.60
CA MET A 83 -1.09 20.47 7.84
C MET A 83 -2.18 20.64 8.90
N LEU A 84 -2.76 21.84 9.05
CA LEU A 84 -3.84 22.08 9.99
C LEU A 84 -5.14 21.37 9.57
N GLU A 85 -5.43 21.34 8.27
CA GLU A 85 -6.56 20.58 7.72
C GLU A 85 -6.39 19.07 7.98
N HIS A 86 -5.18 18.54 7.81
CA HIS A 86 -4.84 17.15 8.11
C HIS A 86 -4.92 16.81 9.60
N VAL A 87 -4.54 17.75 10.49
CA VAL A 87 -4.74 17.59 11.94
C VAL A 87 -6.23 17.44 12.27
N GLU A 88 -7.09 18.28 11.69
CA GLU A 88 -8.54 18.21 11.89
C GLU A 88 -9.14 16.93 11.27
N TYR A 89 -8.66 16.54 10.09
CA TYR A 89 -9.04 15.30 9.41
C TYR A 89 -8.68 14.05 10.23
N PHE A 90 -7.48 14.01 10.81
CA PHE A 90 -7.04 12.91 11.66
C PHE A 90 -7.89 12.82 12.93
N ASP A 91 -8.13 13.94 13.63
CA ASP A 91 -8.99 13.98 14.82
C ASP A 91 -10.42 13.46 14.50
N GLY A 92 -10.96 13.91 13.37
CA GLY A 92 -12.29 13.51 12.89
C GLY A 92 -12.39 12.02 12.60
N ASN A 93 -11.46 11.48 11.81
CA ASN A 93 -11.46 10.05 11.46
C ASN A 93 -11.22 9.16 12.67
N LEU A 94 -10.32 9.53 13.58
CA LEU A 94 -10.09 8.78 14.81
C LEU A 94 -11.36 8.73 15.68
N THR A 95 -12.08 9.84 15.77
CA THR A 95 -13.37 9.91 16.47
C THR A 95 -14.43 9.05 15.77
N ASN A 96 -14.55 9.17 14.45
CA ASN A 96 -15.52 8.43 13.66
C ASN A 96 -15.29 6.90 13.76
N LEU A 97 -14.05 6.45 13.78
CA LEU A 97 -13.71 5.03 13.97
C LEU A 97 -14.02 4.53 15.39
N ASP A 98 -13.86 5.37 16.43
CA ASP A 98 -14.16 4.97 17.81
C ASP A 98 -15.66 4.91 18.08
N VAL A 99 -16.40 5.96 17.75
CA VAL A 99 -17.83 6.11 18.15
C VAL A 99 -18.84 5.95 17.01
N GLY A 100 -18.38 5.85 15.77
CA GLY A 100 -19.21 5.79 14.56
C GLY A 100 -19.64 7.15 14.04
N ASP A 101 -19.90 7.24 12.73
CA ASP A 101 -20.50 8.37 12.04
C ASP A 101 -21.46 7.88 10.95
N ALA A 102 -22.76 8.06 11.19
CA ALA A 102 -23.81 7.67 10.25
C ALA A 102 -23.81 8.50 8.96
N THR A 103 -23.20 9.69 8.94
CA THR A 103 -23.10 10.54 7.74
C THR A 103 -22.01 10.03 6.81
N ALA A 104 -20.89 9.58 7.38
CA ALA A 104 -19.77 8.97 6.66
C ALA A 104 -19.97 7.46 6.42
N SER A 105 -21.09 6.88 6.88
CA SER A 105 -21.30 5.43 6.90
C SER A 105 -20.14 4.69 7.57
N ILE A 106 -19.62 5.22 8.68
CA ILE A 106 -18.59 4.55 9.48
C ILE A 106 -19.27 4.00 10.73
N VAL A 107 -19.19 2.69 10.93
CA VAL A 107 -19.65 2.06 12.17
C VAL A 107 -18.62 2.27 13.27
N ALA A 108 -19.08 2.39 14.51
CA ALA A 108 -18.19 2.38 15.67
C ALA A 108 -17.35 1.10 15.69
N ALA A 109 -16.16 1.17 16.31
CA ALA A 109 -15.21 0.06 16.43
C ALA A 109 -15.93 -1.30 16.61
N PRO A 110 -15.91 -2.17 15.59
CA PRO A 110 -16.78 -3.35 15.55
C PRO A 110 -16.31 -4.46 16.50
N THR A 111 -15.04 -4.43 16.89
CA THR A 111 -14.43 -5.37 17.85
C THR A 111 -13.71 -4.63 18.98
N GLU A 112 -13.45 -5.32 20.09
CA GLU A 112 -12.71 -4.73 21.22
C GLU A 112 -11.21 -4.62 20.89
N GLU A 113 -10.70 -5.51 20.03
CA GLU A 113 -9.36 -5.47 19.48
C GLU A 113 -9.12 -4.17 18.71
N ILE A 114 -10.02 -3.82 17.78
CA ILE A 114 -9.98 -2.55 17.02
C ILE A 114 -10.01 -1.35 17.97
N ARG A 115 -10.91 -1.35 18.97
CA ARG A 115 -10.99 -0.27 19.95
C ARG A 115 -9.68 -0.12 20.73
N THR A 116 -9.06 -1.22 21.13
CA THR A 116 -7.79 -1.21 21.87
C THR A 116 -6.66 -0.59 21.05
N VAL A 117 -6.61 -0.89 19.75
CA VAL A 117 -5.62 -0.29 18.84
C VAL A 117 -5.88 1.21 18.66
N LEU A 118 -7.14 1.63 18.46
CA LEU A 118 -7.50 3.06 18.37
C LEU A 118 -7.10 3.86 19.62
N MET A 119 -7.24 3.28 20.82
CA MET A 119 -6.76 3.92 22.06
C MET A 119 -5.24 4.14 22.06
N SER A 120 -4.48 3.19 21.48
CA SER A 120 -3.03 3.29 21.37
C SER A 120 -2.62 4.36 20.36
N ILE A 121 -3.29 4.40 19.20
CA ILE A 121 -3.12 5.46 18.20
C ILE A 121 -3.42 6.83 18.81
N ASN A 122 -4.53 6.98 19.54
CA ASN A 122 -4.90 8.25 20.17
C ASN A 122 -3.83 8.75 21.15
N ALA A 123 -3.23 7.86 21.94
CA ALA A 123 -2.17 8.23 22.87
C ALA A 123 -0.93 8.78 22.12
N SER A 124 -0.47 8.07 21.08
CA SER A 124 0.67 8.51 20.26
C SER A 124 0.36 9.74 19.41
N TRP A 125 -0.87 9.90 18.96
CA TRP A 125 -1.34 11.07 18.22
C TRP A 125 -1.21 12.36 19.02
N MET A 126 -1.58 12.33 20.31
CA MET A 126 -1.46 13.51 21.16
C MET A 126 -0.01 14.00 21.31
N GLU A 127 0.96 13.07 21.28
CA GLU A 127 2.39 13.41 21.28
C GLU A 127 2.80 14.04 19.96
N LEU A 128 2.50 13.39 18.82
CA LEU A 128 2.82 13.91 17.48
C LEU A 128 2.21 15.30 17.25
N LYS A 129 0.92 15.46 17.53
CA LYS A 129 0.20 16.73 17.36
C LYS A 129 0.83 17.85 18.19
N SER A 130 1.28 17.55 19.40
CA SER A 130 1.95 18.53 20.25
C SER A 130 3.33 18.93 19.70
N GLU A 131 4.01 18.08 18.94
CA GLU A 131 5.29 18.40 18.30
C GLU A 131 5.08 19.21 17.02
N LEU A 132 4.17 18.79 16.14
CA LEU A 132 3.89 19.46 14.86
C LEU A 132 3.41 20.91 15.03
N LEU A 133 2.64 21.20 16.08
CA LEU A 133 2.08 22.53 16.31
C LEU A 133 3.05 23.51 17.01
N GLN A 134 4.31 23.14 17.22
CA GLN A 134 5.32 24.04 17.77
C GLN A 134 5.86 25.00 16.69
N ASP A 135 6.33 26.18 17.11
CA ASP A 135 6.95 27.15 16.19
C ASP A 135 8.27 26.62 15.57
N ALA A 136 8.96 25.72 16.28
CA ALA A 136 10.20 25.08 15.85
C ALA A 136 10.16 23.59 16.24
N PRO A 137 9.46 22.75 15.47
CA PRO A 137 9.23 21.36 15.81
C PRO A 137 10.53 20.56 15.81
N ASN A 138 10.64 19.60 16.72
CA ASN A 138 11.72 18.62 16.67
C ASN A 138 11.35 17.51 15.69
N MET A 139 11.78 17.64 14.43
CA MET A 139 11.40 16.70 13.37
C MET A 139 11.84 15.26 13.64
N SER A 140 12.95 15.03 14.36
CA SER A 140 13.36 13.68 14.75
C SER A 140 12.34 13.03 15.70
N LEU A 141 11.83 13.80 16.67
CA LEU A 141 10.79 13.33 17.59
C LEU A 141 9.44 13.19 16.89
N ALA A 142 9.06 14.15 16.04
CA ALA A 142 7.82 14.07 15.25
C ALA A 142 7.82 12.81 14.36
N MET A 143 8.92 12.52 13.67
CA MET A 143 9.04 11.29 12.86
C MET A 143 8.95 10.04 13.72
N GLN A 144 9.57 10.00 14.91
CA GLN A 144 9.44 8.86 15.82
C GLN A 144 7.98 8.61 16.24
N SER A 145 7.21 9.67 16.53
CA SER A 145 5.79 9.56 16.84
C SER A 145 4.97 9.14 15.62
N ALA A 146 5.26 9.65 14.42
CA ALA A 146 4.61 9.24 13.18
C ALA A 146 4.83 7.74 12.89
N TYR A 147 6.06 7.24 13.06
CA TYR A 147 6.36 5.81 12.97
C TYR A 147 5.58 4.95 13.96
N THR A 148 5.42 5.44 15.20
CA THR A 148 4.65 4.72 16.23
C THR A 148 3.17 4.63 15.84
N ILE A 149 2.61 5.71 15.31
CA ILE A 149 1.21 5.72 14.83
C ILE A 149 1.06 4.82 13.60
N SER A 150 1.99 4.88 12.65
CA SER A 150 1.99 4.00 11.47
C SER A 150 2.02 2.53 11.87
N TYR A 151 2.88 2.15 12.82
CA TYR A 151 2.93 0.78 13.36
C TYR A 151 1.57 0.34 13.93
N TYR A 152 0.93 1.15 14.76
CA TYR A 152 -0.40 0.82 15.28
C TYR A 152 -1.49 0.88 14.21
N GLY A 153 -1.34 1.71 13.18
CA GLY A 153 -2.23 1.74 12.05
C GLY A 153 -2.16 0.46 11.21
N ASP A 154 -0.97 -0.15 11.07
CA ASP A 154 -0.82 -1.45 10.42
C ASP A 154 -1.58 -2.54 11.18
N ASP A 155 -1.49 -2.54 12.52
CA ASP A 155 -2.29 -3.41 13.39
C ASP A 155 -3.79 -3.13 13.20
N LEU A 156 -4.20 -1.85 13.19
CA LEU A 156 -5.60 -1.45 13.03
C LEU A 156 -6.19 -1.98 11.72
N LEU A 157 -5.50 -1.78 10.61
CA LEU A 157 -6.00 -2.17 9.29
C LEU A 157 -6.00 -3.68 9.11
N THR A 158 -5.03 -4.38 9.72
CA THR A 158 -5.02 -5.84 9.81
C THR A 158 -6.26 -6.35 10.53
N GLU A 159 -6.62 -5.76 11.68
CA GLU A 159 -7.81 -6.14 12.45
C GLU A 159 -9.11 -5.85 11.68
N TYR A 160 -9.22 -4.70 11.00
CA TYR A 160 -10.36 -4.39 10.13
C TYR A 160 -10.48 -5.39 8.97
N THR A 161 -9.37 -5.74 8.33
CA THR A 161 -9.34 -6.69 7.21
C THR A 161 -9.76 -8.08 7.67
N GLN A 162 -9.31 -8.52 8.85
CA GLN A 162 -9.74 -9.79 9.45
C GLN A 162 -11.23 -9.79 9.78
N ALA A 163 -11.75 -8.70 10.35
CA ALA A 163 -13.16 -8.56 10.68
C ALA A 163 -14.06 -8.55 9.41
N LEU A 164 -13.65 -7.80 8.38
CA LEU A 164 -14.30 -7.81 7.06
C LEU A 164 -14.35 -9.23 6.49
N ASN A 165 -13.22 -9.95 6.48
CA ASN A 165 -13.16 -11.32 5.93
C ASN A 165 -14.02 -12.32 6.72
N ALA A 166 -14.28 -12.07 7.99
CA ALA A 166 -15.13 -12.90 8.83
C ALA A 166 -16.63 -12.65 8.61
N GLU A 167 -17.02 -11.43 8.24
CA GLU A 167 -18.43 -11.01 8.21
C GLU A 167 -18.99 -10.70 6.82
N SER A 168 -18.14 -10.37 5.84
CA SER A 168 -18.57 -10.02 4.48
C SER A 168 -18.99 -11.24 3.65
N ASP A 169 -19.66 -10.97 2.54
CA ASP A 169 -20.05 -11.97 1.54
C ASP A 169 -18.91 -12.35 0.58
N GLY A 170 -17.69 -11.82 0.79
CA GLY A 170 -16.51 -12.07 -0.04
C GLY A 170 -16.44 -11.22 -1.32
N THR A 171 -17.31 -10.21 -1.47
CA THR A 171 -17.24 -9.28 -2.61
C THR A 171 -16.09 -8.27 -2.48
N ILE A 172 -15.71 -7.89 -1.26
CA ILE A 172 -14.60 -6.97 -1.00
C ILE A 172 -13.32 -7.77 -0.76
N ASN A 173 -12.26 -7.42 -1.49
CA ASN A 173 -10.92 -7.94 -1.19
C ASN A 173 -10.19 -7.00 -0.23
N GLY A 174 -10.32 -7.26 1.08
CA GLY A 174 -9.67 -6.44 2.10
C GLY A 174 -8.14 -6.37 1.96
N LEU A 175 -7.49 -7.43 1.48
CA LEU A 175 -6.04 -7.47 1.30
C LEU A 175 -5.56 -6.57 0.15
N GLN A 176 -6.29 -6.51 -0.97
CA GLN A 176 -5.99 -5.58 -2.06
C GLN A 176 -6.18 -4.12 -1.61
N ILE A 177 -7.28 -3.83 -0.89
CA ILE A 177 -7.55 -2.50 -0.34
C ILE A 177 -6.45 -2.09 0.66
N ASP A 178 -6.08 -2.97 1.60
CA ASP A 178 -4.99 -2.71 2.55
C ASP A 178 -3.68 -2.41 1.82
N THR A 179 -3.33 -3.25 0.86
CA THR A 179 -2.10 -3.07 0.07
C THR A 179 -2.09 -1.72 -0.65
N ALA A 180 -3.19 -1.33 -1.31
CA ALA A 180 -3.30 -0.02 -1.97
C ALA A 180 -3.22 1.15 -0.98
N LEU A 181 -3.97 1.10 0.13
CA LEU A 181 -3.92 2.14 1.18
C LEU A 181 -2.52 2.29 1.78
N ARG A 182 -1.76 1.19 1.90
CA ARG A 182 -0.39 1.22 2.40
C ARG A 182 0.56 1.92 1.43
N GLN A 183 0.34 1.82 0.12
CA GLN A 183 1.19 2.49 -0.87
C GLN A 183 1.15 4.02 -0.71
N ASN A 184 -0.01 4.61 -0.41
CA ASN A 184 -0.12 6.04 -0.12
C ASN A 184 0.78 6.46 1.05
N GLN A 185 0.79 5.68 2.14
CA GLN A 185 1.69 5.93 3.27
C GLN A 185 3.17 5.86 2.82
N VAL A 186 3.53 4.84 2.05
CA VAL A 186 4.92 4.62 1.62
C VAL A 186 5.44 5.79 0.79
N LEU A 187 4.64 6.34 -0.13
CA LEU A 187 5.04 7.50 -0.93
C LEU A 187 5.30 8.74 -0.07
N GLU A 188 4.37 9.03 0.86
CA GLU A 188 4.49 10.18 1.77
C GLU A 188 5.70 10.05 2.69
N GLU A 189 5.99 8.83 3.15
CA GLU A 189 7.16 8.53 3.96
C GLU A 189 8.46 8.70 3.16
N ILE A 190 8.51 8.23 1.92
CA ILE A 190 9.68 8.40 1.03
C ILE A 190 10.03 9.89 0.89
N LEU A 191 9.04 10.77 0.66
CA LEU A 191 9.32 12.20 0.52
C LEU A 191 9.79 12.83 1.85
N CYS A 192 9.20 12.45 2.99
CA CYS A 192 9.70 12.87 4.30
C CYS A 192 11.18 12.54 4.47
N LEU A 193 11.59 11.32 4.11
CA LEU A 193 12.97 10.87 4.22
C LEU A 193 13.91 11.63 3.27
N CYS A 194 13.46 11.94 2.05
CA CYS A 194 14.22 12.78 1.13
C CYS A 194 14.44 14.20 1.68
N LEU A 195 13.41 14.80 2.28
CA LEU A 195 13.50 16.11 2.93
C LEU A 195 14.45 16.06 4.14
N LEU A 196 14.46 14.98 4.92
CA LEU A 196 15.42 14.80 6.01
C LEU A 196 16.86 14.66 5.50
N ILE A 197 17.08 13.94 4.39
CA ILE A 197 18.40 13.84 3.73
C ILE A 197 18.87 15.22 3.30
N HIS A 198 17.99 16.01 2.67
CA HIS A 198 18.27 17.40 2.27
C HIS A 198 18.70 18.26 3.47
N GLN A 199 18.01 18.15 4.61
CA GLN A 199 18.34 18.87 5.85
C GLN A 199 19.57 18.33 6.59
N HIS A 200 20.21 17.29 6.06
CA HIS A 200 21.31 16.56 6.69
C HIS A 200 20.95 15.97 8.06
N ILE A 201 19.69 15.54 8.23
CA ILE A 201 19.18 14.88 9.44
C ILE A 201 19.13 13.37 9.17
N ASP A 202 19.82 12.59 10.01
CA ASP A 202 19.80 11.12 9.99
C ASP A 202 20.03 10.48 8.60
N VAL A 203 20.86 11.14 7.75
CA VAL A 203 21.07 10.82 6.33
C VAL A 203 21.27 9.33 6.03
N GLU A 204 22.16 8.67 6.78
CA GLU A 204 22.47 7.24 6.58
C GLU A 204 21.24 6.36 6.78
N TYR A 205 20.47 6.63 7.83
CA TYR A 205 19.25 5.89 8.12
C TYR A 205 18.18 6.16 7.06
N SER A 206 18.01 7.42 6.66
CA SER A 206 17.05 7.81 5.65
C SER A 206 17.36 7.19 4.28
N LEU A 207 18.63 7.13 3.86
CA LEU A 207 19.02 6.51 2.59
C LEU A 207 18.68 5.00 2.56
N ASP A 208 19.05 4.27 3.62
CA ASP A 208 18.75 2.83 3.74
C ASP A 208 17.23 2.57 3.73
N LEU A 209 16.47 3.45 4.38
CA LEU A 209 15.01 3.32 4.46
C LEU A 209 14.32 3.70 3.15
N VAL A 210 14.76 4.75 2.45
CA VAL A 210 14.26 5.09 1.10
C VAL A 210 14.45 3.92 0.15
N GLU A 211 15.64 3.29 0.12
CA GLU A 211 15.86 2.11 -0.73
C GLU A 211 14.91 0.97 -0.37
N THR A 212 14.69 0.72 0.92
CA THR A 212 13.75 -0.31 1.39
C THR A 212 12.31 -0.01 0.94
N LEU A 213 11.85 1.23 1.11
CA LEU A 213 10.50 1.66 0.77
C LEU A 213 10.24 1.71 -0.74
N MET A 214 11.23 2.11 -1.54
CA MET A 214 11.13 2.07 -3.01
C MET A 214 10.90 0.65 -3.53
N ASN A 215 11.64 -0.31 -2.97
CA ASN A 215 11.46 -1.72 -3.31
C ASN A 215 10.10 -2.22 -2.84
N LEU A 216 9.69 -1.88 -1.60
CA LEU A 216 8.38 -2.25 -1.06
C LEU A 216 7.22 -1.70 -1.91
N PHE A 217 7.28 -0.42 -2.32
CA PHE A 217 6.29 0.17 -3.20
C PHE A 217 6.25 -0.55 -4.55
N SER A 218 7.39 -0.73 -5.20
CA SER A 218 7.46 -1.39 -6.52
C SER A 218 6.94 -2.84 -6.48
N GLU A 219 7.31 -3.60 -5.45
CA GLU A 219 6.84 -4.97 -5.25
C GLU A 219 5.35 -5.04 -4.90
N SER A 220 4.84 -4.06 -4.16
CA SER A 220 3.41 -3.97 -3.79
C SER A 220 2.56 -3.58 -4.99
N LEU A 221 3.01 -2.63 -5.81
CA LEU A 221 2.38 -2.22 -7.06
C LEU A 221 2.32 -3.39 -8.05
N ASP A 222 3.45 -4.10 -8.21
CA ASP A 222 3.52 -5.33 -8.98
C ASP A 222 2.60 -6.41 -8.40
N GLY A 223 2.51 -6.51 -7.07
CA GLY A 223 1.66 -7.47 -6.37
C GLY A 223 0.17 -7.20 -6.55
N LEU A 224 -0.25 -5.94 -6.49
CA LEU A 224 -1.63 -5.52 -6.79
C LEU A 224 -2.00 -5.86 -8.24
N ARG A 225 -1.11 -5.55 -9.18
CA ARG A 225 -1.34 -5.84 -10.60
C ARG A 225 -1.32 -7.34 -10.88
N ASP A 226 -0.23 -8.03 -10.55
CA ASP A 226 0.06 -9.39 -10.99
C ASP A 226 -0.48 -10.47 -10.04
N GLY A 227 -0.81 -10.10 -8.79
CA GLY A 227 -1.13 -11.01 -7.71
C GLY A 227 0.12 -11.62 -7.05
N LEU A 228 -0.02 -12.04 -5.79
CA LEU A 228 0.99 -12.75 -5.01
C LEU A 228 0.36 -13.96 -4.32
N ALA A 229 0.38 -15.11 -5.00
CA ALA A 229 -0.31 -16.33 -4.54
C ALA A 229 0.13 -16.81 -3.14
N PHE A 230 1.38 -16.56 -2.72
CA PHE A 230 1.88 -17.04 -1.43
C PHE A 230 1.33 -16.26 -0.23
N VAL A 231 0.89 -15.00 -0.42
CA VAL A 231 0.18 -14.20 0.60
C VAL A 231 -1.33 -14.18 0.37
N GLY A 232 -1.82 -14.81 -0.71
CA GLY A 232 -3.24 -14.82 -1.04
C GLY A 232 -3.75 -13.53 -1.68
N LEU A 233 -2.86 -12.65 -2.14
CA LEU A 233 -3.22 -11.45 -2.89
C LEU A 233 -3.56 -11.86 -4.33
N PRO A 234 -4.83 -11.76 -4.79
CA PRO A 234 -5.15 -12.10 -6.17
C PRO A 234 -4.68 -11.00 -7.13
N PRO A 235 -4.48 -11.35 -8.42
CA PRO A 235 -4.28 -10.35 -9.45
C PRO A 235 -5.50 -9.43 -9.60
N THR A 236 -5.26 -8.15 -9.86
CA THR A 236 -6.33 -7.26 -10.30
C THR A 236 -6.77 -7.61 -11.73
N THR A 237 -8.07 -7.86 -11.87
CA THR A 237 -8.73 -8.18 -13.14
C THR A 237 -9.59 -7.04 -13.64
N ASP A 238 -10.07 -6.16 -12.75
CA ASP A 238 -10.92 -5.04 -13.14
C ASP A 238 -10.18 -4.09 -14.10
N LEU A 239 -10.80 -3.84 -15.25
CA LEU A 239 -10.24 -3.01 -16.31
C LEU A 239 -9.93 -1.59 -15.83
N CYS A 240 -10.82 -0.99 -15.06
CA CYS A 240 -10.72 0.41 -14.65
C CYS A 240 -9.62 0.58 -13.60
N ILE A 241 -9.53 -0.36 -12.65
CA ILE A 241 -8.44 -0.36 -11.67
C ILE A 241 -7.09 -0.56 -12.39
N LEU A 242 -6.99 -1.47 -13.35
CA LEU A 242 -5.76 -1.69 -14.12
C LEU A 242 -5.33 -0.44 -14.90
N GLN A 243 -6.27 0.34 -15.44
CA GLN A 243 -5.99 1.63 -16.06
C GLN A 243 -5.40 2.64 -15.08
N SER A 244 -5.97 2.75 -13.87
CA SER A 244 -5.42 3.62 -12.82
C SER A 244 -4.01 3.19 -12.42
N LEU A 245 -3.77 1.89 -12.23
CA LEU A 245 -2.42 1.37 -11.93
C LEU A 245 -1.41 1.65 -13.05
N GLY A 246 -1.85 1.68 -14.31
CA GLY A 246 -1.01 2.10 -15.45
C GLY A 246 -0.45 3.50 -15.28
N LYS A 247 -1.31 4.46 -14.91
CA LYS A 247 -0.88 5.83 -14.60
C LYS A 247 0.10 5.88 -13.44
N VAL A 248 -0.15 5.10 -12.38
CA VAL A 248 0.78 5.01 -11.24
C VAL A 248 2.17 4.58 -11.70
N VAL A 249 2.26 3.56 -12.57
CA VAL A 249 3.55 3.12 -13.12
C VAL A 249 4.23 4.22 -13.94
N ASP A 250 3.48 4.96 -14.75
CA ASP A 250 4.02 6.03 -15.60
C ASP A 250 4.58 7.20 -14.78
N PHE A 251 3.94 7.58 -13.66
CA PHE A 251 4.46 8.61 -12.76
C PHE A 251 5.53 8.08 -11.79
N TRP A 252 5.39 6.84 -11.32
CA TRP A 252 6.37 6.18 -10.45
C TRP A 252 7.72 6.02 -11.14
N THR A 253 7.75 5.69 -12.43
CA THR A 253 9.00 5.43 -13.16
C THR A 253 10.00 6.59 -13.10
N PRO A 254 9.66 7.85 -13.48
CA PRO A 254 10.59 8.97 -13.34
C PRO A 254 10.90 9.30 -11.88
N PHE A 255 9.93 9.25 -10.97
CA PHE A 255 10.17 9.51 -9.55
C PHE A 255 11.16 8.49 -8.95
N HIS A 256 10.97 7.20 -9.22
CA HIS A 256 11.87 6.13 -8.81
C HIS A 256 13.29 6.32 -9.34
N LEU A 257 13.46 6.77 -10.59
CA LEU A 257 14.79 7.08 -11.14
C LEU A 257 15.46 8.22 -10.38
N GLU A 258 14.72 9.26 -9.99
CA GLU A 258 15.25 10.36 -9.19
C GLU A 258 15.68 9.88 -7.80
N LEU A 259 14.87 9.04 -7.15
CA LEU A 259 15.24 8.44 -5.87
C LEU A 259 16.51 7.58 -5.97
N GLN A 260 16.72 6.85 -7.08
CA GLN A 260 17.96 6.13 -7.33
C GLN A 260 19.18 7.06 -7.45
N VAL A 261 19.01 8.24 -8.06
CA VAL A 261 20.04 9.27 -8.14
C VAL A 261 20.38 9.79 -6.74
N ILE A 262 19.37 10.06 -5.91
CA ILE A 262 19.56 10.48 -4.51
C ILE A 262 20.31 9.41 -3.72
N ILE A 263 19.93 8.13 -3.83
CA ILE A 263 20.62 7.03 -3.15
C ILE A 263 22.09 6.93 -3.60
N PHE A 264 22.34 7.06 -4.91
CA PHE A 264 23.68 6.95 -5.47
C PHE A 264 24.58 8.13 -5.05
N ASN A 265 24.07 9.36 -5.12
CA ASN A 265 24.80 10.57 -4.75
C ASN A 265 24.87 10.77 -3.23
N ARG A 266 23.94 10.15 -2.48
CA ARG A 266 23.78 10.26 -1.02
C ARG A 266 23.42 11.66 -0.54
N GLU A 267 22.81 12.45 -1.42
CA GLU A 267 22.34 13.80 -1.16
C GLU A 267 21.15 14.11 -2.07
N VAL A 268 20.27 15.00 -1.62
CA VAL A 268 19.29 15.66 -2.48
C VAL A 268 19.91 16.97 -2.92
N ASP A 269 20.24 17.09 -4.20
CA ASP A 269 20.82 18.31 -4.74
C ASP A 269 19.74 19.39 -4.80
N ASP A 270 20.05 20.62 -4.41
CA ASP A 270 19.17 21.79 -4.53
C ASP A 270 19.66 22.75 -5.64
N VAL A 271 20.73 22.38 -6.34
CA VAL A 271 21.19 23.14 -7.50
C VAL A 271 20.10 23.07 -8.58
N ASP A 272 19.66 24.24 -9.02
CA ASP A 272 18.69 24.44 -10.12
C ASP A 272 17.24 24.02 -9.84
N GLY A 273 16.81 23.89 -8.57
CA GLY A 273 15.40 23.63 -8.19
C GLY A 273 14.99 22.16 -8.27
N ASN A 274 15.95 21.26 -8.07
CA ASN A 274 15.72 19.82 -8.09
C ASN A 274 14.82 19.37 -6.93
N LEU A 275 14.83 20.06 -5.77
CA LEU A 275 13.96 19.72 -4.65
C LEU A 275 12.48 19.98 -4.98
N GLU A 276 12.14 21.13 -5.57
CA GLU A 276 10.77 21.39 -6.03
C GLU A 276 10.33 20.39 -7.11
N SER A 277 11.23 20.06 -8.05
CA SER A 277 10.93 19.03 -9.06
C SER A 277 10.68 17.65 -8.43
N LEU A 278 11.39 17.29 -7.36
CA LEU A 278 11.16 16.05 -6.61
C LEU A 278 9.79 16.06 -5.92
N VAL A 279 9.41 17.20 -5.33
CA VAL A 279 8.11 17.39 -4.69
C VAL A 279 6.97 17.31 -5.72
N ASP A 280 7.15 17.91 -6.90
CA ASP A 280 6.17 17.85 -8.00
C ASP A 280 6.01 16.41 -8.51
N MET A 281 7.11 15.70 -8.76
CA MET A 281 7.06 14.28 -9.16
C MET A 281 6.35 13.42 -8.12
N HIS A 282 6.67 13.60 -6.83
CA HIS A 282 5.99 12.91 -5.75
C HIS A 282 4.48 13.20 -5.75
N HIS A 283 4.08 14.45 -5.91
CA HIS A 283 2.67 14.84 -5.96
C HIS A 283 1.94 14.11 -7.09
N ASP A 284 2.52 14.06 -8.29
CA ASP A 284 1.93 13.36 -9.43
C ASP A 284 1.75 11.85 -9.14
N VAL A 285 2.74 11.19 -8.53
CA VAL A 285 2.59 9.77 -8.14
C VAL A 285 1.49 9.60 -7.09
N VAL A 286 1.48 10.40 -6.03
CA VAL A 286 0.48 10.30 -4.95
C VAL A 286 -0.93 10.50 -5.48
N VAL A 287 -1.18 11.52 -6.31
CA VAL A 287 -2.50 11.74 -6.91
C VAL A 287 -2.95 10.52 -7.72
N SER A 288 -2.05 9.94 -8.52
CA SER A 288 -2.37 8.74 -9.29
C SER A 288 -2.62 7.50 -8.43
N GLU A 289 -1.90 7.35 -7.31
CA GLU A 289 -2.07 6.23 -6.37
C GLU A 289 -3.35 6.37 -5.54
N GLU A 290 -3.72 7.59 -5.16
CA GLU A 290 -5.01 7.89 -4.51
C GLU A 290 -6.17 7.57 -5.47
N GLU A 291 -6.08 7.93 -6.76
CA GLU A 291 -7.06 7.53 -7.79
C GLU A 291 -7.18 5.99 -7.91
N ALA A 292 -6.05 5.28 -7.89
CA ALA A 292 -6.03 3.82 -7.95
C ALA A 292 -6.61 3.18 -6.68
N THR A 293 -6.27 3.71 -5.52
CA THR A 293 -6.79 3.29 -4.21
C THR A 293 -8.30 3.48 -4.13
N GLU A 294 -8.79 4.64 -4.57
CA GLU A 294 -10.22 4.93 -4.62
C GLU A 294 -10.96 3.97 -5.55
N ALA A 295 -10.34 3.54 -6.66
CA ALA A 295 -10.92 2.52 -7.54
C ALA A 295 -11.00 1.12 -6.91
N TYR A 296 -10.14 0.79 -5.93
CA TYR A 296 -10.28 -0.44 -5.13
C TYR A 296 -11.39 -0.34 -4.08
N LEU A 297 -11.58 0.84 -3.50
CA LEU A 297 -12.64 1.10 -2.51
C LEU A 297 -14.00 1.14 -3.21
N HIS A 298 -14.08 1.83 -4.34
CA HIS A 298 -15.29 2.09 -5.11
C HIS A 298 -15.03 1.80 -6.59
N THR A 299 -15.17 0.54 -6.98
CA THR A 299 -14.90 0.11 -8.37
C THR A 299 -15.73 0.90 -9.38
N PRO A 300 -15.09 1.66 -10.29
CA PRO A 300 -15.82 2.45 -11.28
C PRO A 300 -16.61 1.55 -12.24
N GLU A 301 -17.89 1.86 -12.46
CA GLU A 301 -18.70 1.11 -13.46
C GLU A 301 -18.24 1.36 -14.90
N TYR A 302 -17.55 2.48 -15.14
CA TYR A 302 -17.17 2.93 -16.48
C TYR A 302 -15.88 3.73 -16.48
N CYS A 303 -14.92 3.29 -17.28
CA CYS A 303 -13.66 3.97 -17.55
C CYS A 303 -13.45 4.08 -19.08
N PRO A 304 -13.91 5.18 -19.71
CA PRO A 304 -13.74 5.37 -21.15
C PRO A 304 -12.26 5.56 -21.49
N HIS A 305 -11.77 4.81 -22.47
CA HIS A 305 -10.44 5.02 -23.02
C HIS A 305 -10.49 4.97 -24.55
N GLU A 306 -10.09 6.07 -25.19
CA GLU A 306 -9.95 6.15 -26.65
C GLU A 306 -8.54 5.76 -27.05
N ILE A 307 -8.42 4.70 -27.84
CA ILE A 307 -7.13 4.16 -28.26
C ILE A 307 -6.79 4.68 -29.65
N SER A 308 -5.69 5.42 -29.74
CA SER A 308 -5.15 5.94 -30.99
C SER A 308 -4.63 4.81 -31.90
N ALA A 309 -4.47 5.11 -33.20
CA ALA A 309 -3.88 4.15 -34.14
C ALA A 309 -2.43 3.79 -33.78
N LEU A 310 -1.69 4.71 -33.16
CA LEU A 310 -0.33 4.46 -32.66
C LEU A 310 -0.37 3.45 -31.52
N GLN A 311 -1.22 3.70 -30.51
CA GLN A 311 -1.38 2.81 -29.36
C GLN A 311 -1.81 1.40 -29.76
N TRP A 312 -2.71 1.25 -30.73
CA TRP A 312 -3.06 -0.07 -31.29
C TRP A 312 -1.85 -0.78 -31.92
N SER A 313 -1.02 -0.05 -32.67
CA SER A 313 0.19 -0.61 -33.27
C SER A 313 1.19 -1.06 -32.21
N THR A 314 1.40 -0.24 -31.18
CA THR A 314 2.30 -0.55 -30.07
C THR A 314 1.77 -1.74 -29.27
N LEU A 315 0.48 -1.78 -28.94
CA LEU A 315 -0.14 -2.91 -28.24
C LEU A 315 0.12 -4.25 -28.96
N ILE A 316 -0.07 -4.29 -30.27
CA ILE A 316 0.19 -5.49 -31.09
C ILE A 316 1.68 -5.86 -31.06
N ALA A 317 2.57 -4.87 -31.16
CA ALA A 317 4.01 -5.10 -31.09
C ALA A 317 4.45 -5.65 -29.73
N THR A 318 3.96 -5.06 -28.63
CA THR A 318 4.20 -5.48 -27.24
C THR A 318 3.69 -6.91 -27.02
N SER A 319 2.49 -7.24 -27.51
CA SER A 319 1.94 -8.60 -27.47
C SER A 319 2.83 -9.61 -28.21
N ALA A 320 3.34 -9.24 -29.39
CA ALA A 320 4.27 -10.08 -30.13
C ALA A 320 5.61 -10.29 -29.38
N GLN A 321 6.11 -9.28 -28.67
CA GLN A 321 7.29 -9.41 -27.80
C GLN A 321 7.03 -10.36 -26.64
N GLN A 322 5.90 -10.22 -25.94
CA GLN A 322 5.52 -11.11 -24.85
C GLN A 322 5.52 -12.58 -25.31
N MET A 323 4.89 -12.87 -26.46
CA MET A 323 4.88 -14.21 -27.04
C MET A 323 6.27 -14.69 -27.45
N TYR A 324 7.08 -13.82 -28.06
CA TYR A 324 8.44 -14.12 -28.46
C TYR A 324 9.30 -14.56 -27.27
N TYR A 325 9.25 -13.82 -26.16
CA TYR A 325 10.01 -14.13 -24.96
C TYR A 325 9.50 -15.40 -24.26
N GLY A 326 8.19 -15.65 -24.25
CA GLY A 326 7.62 -16.92 -23.78
C GLY A 326 8.16 -18.13 -24.57
N GLN A 327 8.16 -18.05 -25.91
CA GLN A 327 8.72 -19.11 -26.76
C GLN A 327 10.23 -19.27 -26.58
N LYS A 328 10.96 -18.15 -26.47
CA LYS A 328 12.40 -18.11 -26.26
C LYS A 328 12.79 -18.78 -24.94
N SER A 329 12.06 -18.50 -23.86
CA SER A 329 12.21 -19.16 -22.56
C SER A 329 12.02 -20.68 -22.68
N GLY A 330 10.91 -21.13 -23.28
CA GLY A 330 10.65 -22.56 -23.48
C GLY A 330 11.77 -23.27 -24.26
N ARG A 331 12.28 -22.64 -25.32
CA ARG A 331 13.43 -23.17 -26.08
C ARG A 331 14.68 -23.33 -25.20
N TYR A 332 15.05 -22.32 -24.42
CA TYR A 332 16.24 -22.38 -23.57
C TYR A 332 16.09 -23.40 -22.44
N PHE A 333 14.90 -23.50 -21.85
CA PHE A 333 14.58 -24.56 -20.89
C PHE A 333 14.84 -25.95 -21.48
N PHE A 334 14.35 -26.23 -22.69
CA PHE A 334 14.60 -27.53 -23.35
C PHE A 334 16.07 -27.75 -23.72
N GLN A 335 16.81 -26.71 -24.13
CA GLN A 335 18.25 -26.83 -24.37
C GLN A 335 19.00 -27.24 -23.10
N ALA A 336 18.70 -26.59 -21.97
CA ALA A 336 19.28 -26.94 -20.68
C ALA A 336 18.92 -28.38 -20.27
N ALA A 337 17.66 -28.79 -20.46
CA ALA A 337 17.19 -30.14 -20.15
C ALA A 337 17.87 -31.22 -21.01
N LEU A 338 18.22 -30.90 -22.26
CA LEU A 338 18.90 -31.81 -23.20
C LEU A 338 20.43 -31.78 -23.08
N GLY A 339 21.00 -31.02 -22.13
CA GLY A 339 22.44 -30.96 -21.93
C GLY A 339 23.19 -30.05 -22.90
N VAL A 340 22.49 -29.20 -23.65
CA VAL A 340 23.09 -28.24 -24.59
C VAL A 340 23.37 -26.95 -23.84
N ASN A 341 24.65 -26.57 -23.69
CA ASN A 341 25.08 -25.32 -23.04
C ASN A 341 24.33 -25.00 -21.74
N VAL A 342 24.23 -25.98 -20.84
CA VAL A 342 23.31 -25.97 -19.68
C VAL A 342 23.37 -24.68 -18.86
N LEU A 343 24.56 -24.14 -18.59
CA LEU A 343 24.71 -22.93 -17.79
C LEU A 343 24.11 -21.71 -18.51
N ASP A 344 24.54 -21.46 -19.74
CA ASP A 344 24.04 -20.33 -20.54
C ASP A 344 22.55 -20.44 -20.79
N SER A 345 22.05 -21.62 -21.14
CA SER A 345 20.62 -21.85 -21.36
C SER A 345 19.77 -21.61 -20.11
N ARG A 346 20.28 -21.86 -18.90
CA ARG A 346 19.56 -21.54 -17.66
C ARG A 346 19.47 -20.03 -17.45
N VAL A 347 20.57 -19.32 -17.59
CA VAL A 347 20.62 -17.86 -17.43
C VAL A 347 19.70 -17.19 -18.47
N LEU A 348 19.84 -17.56 -19.74
CA LEU A 348 19.03 -17.02 -20.82
C LEU A 348 17.54 -17.39 -20.71
N SER A 349 17.21 -18.54 -20.13
CA SER A 349 15.82 -18.89 -19.83
C SER A 349 15.24 -17.96 -18.78
N TYR A 350 15.98 -17.68 -17.70
CA TYR A 350 15.53 -16.76 -16.65
C TYR A 350 15.34 -15.34 -17.18
N GLU A 351 16.32 -14.83 -17.93
CA GLU A 351 16.22 -13.53 -18.60
C GLU A 351 14.99 -13.45 -19.50
N ALA A 352 14.74 -14.49 -20.31
CA ALA A 352 13.57 -14.53 -21.18
C ALA A 352 12.23 -14.60 -20.41
N VAL A 353 12.18 -15.28 -19.26
CA VAL A 353 10.99 -15.24 -18.38
C VAL A 353 10.79 -13.84 -17.80
N SER A 354 11.86 -13.21 -17.33
CA SER A 354 11.82 -11.84 -16.78
C SER A 354 11.27 -10.86 -17.81
N SER A 355 11.79 -10.87 -19.04
CA SER A 355 11.28 -10.02 -20.12
C SER A 355 9.85 -10.36 -20.50
N ALA A 356 9.47 -11.65 -20.56
CA ALA A 356 8.08 -12.03 -20.85
C ALA A 356 7.11 -11.46 -19.80
N ARG A 357 7.49 -11.50 -18.51
CA ARG A 357 6.71 -10.93 -17.42
C ARG A 357 6.61 -9.41 -17.53
N GLU A 358 7.71 -8.72 -17.84
CA GLU A 358 7.73 -7.27 -18.05
C GLU A 358 6.77 -6.85 -19.17
N TYR A 359 6.81 -7.50 -20.33
CA TYR A 359 5.86 -7.21 -21.41
C TYR A 359 4.42 -7.56 -21.04
N LEU A 360 4.17 -8.63 -20.27
CA LEU A 360 2.83 -8.95 -19.79
C LEU A 360 2.33 -7.87 -18.82
N SER A 361 3.18 -7.39 -17.92
CA SER A 361 2.88 -6.28 -17.01
C SER A 361 2.46 -5.02 -17.80
N LEU A 362 3.23 -4.64 -18.83
CA LEU A 362 2.87 -3.52 -19.72
C LEU A 362 1.54 -3.74 -20.45
N LEU A 363 1.23 -4.97 -20.87
CA LEU A 363 -0.07 -5.27 -21.48
C LEU A 363 -1.23 -5.20 -20.48
N ARG A 364 -0.96 -5.49 -19.20
CA ARG A 364 -1.97 -5.51 -18.14
C ARG A 364 -2.32 -4.12 -17.61
N ALA A 365 -1.32 -3.28 -17.39
CA ALA A 365 -1.54 -1.94 -16.85
C ALA A 365 -1.57 -0.86 -17.94
N GLY A 366 -0.93 -1.08 -19.08
CA GLY A 366 -0.60 -0.02 -20.03
C GLY A 366 0.69 0.71 -19.64
N SER A 367 1.07 1.68 -20.47
CA SER A 367 2.10 2.68 -20.20
C SER A 367 2.00 3.80 -21.24
N ASP A 368 1.59 4.98 -20.81
CA ASP A 368 1.53 6.19 -21.64
C ASP A 368 2.93 6.58 -22.13
N ALA A 369 3.97 6.38 -21.30
CA ALA A 369 5.35 6.65 -21.68
C ALA A 369 5.82 5.81 -22.90
N ASN A 370 5.20 4.65 -23.12
CA ASN A 370 5.53 3.74 -24.22
C ASN A 370 4.46 3.69 -25.31
N ASP A 371 3.43 4.54 -25.26
CA ASP A 371 2.24 4.46 -26.11
C ASP A 371 1.54 3.09 -26.05
N ILE A 372 1.57 2.39 -24.91
CA ILE A 372 0.90 1.10 -24.71
C ILE A 372 -0.42 1.37 -23.98
N PRO A 373 -1.59 1.19 -24.61
CA PRO A 373 -2.85 1.36 -23.89
C PRO A 373 -3.01 0.23 -22.88
N SER A 374 -3.69 0.53 -21.76
CA SER A 374 -4.21 -0.50 -20.87
C SER A 374 -5.19 -1.44 -21.62
N PRO A 375 -5.63 -2.55 -21.02
CA PRO A 375 -6.57 -3.46 -21.66
C PRO A 375 -7.78 -2.73 -22.24
N VAL A 376 -8.27 -3.20 -23.39
CA VAL A 376 -9.26 -2.43 -24.16
C VAL A 376 -10.70 -2.79 -23.79
N THR A 377 -10.86 -3.94 -23.14
CA THR A 377 -12.12 -4.51 -22.67
C THR A 377 -11.85 -5.34 -21.42
N GLN A 378 -12.89 -5.56 -20.62
CA GLN A 378 -12.83 -6.44 -19.45
C GLN A 378 -12.38 -7.86 -19.83
N ALA A 379 -12.85 -8.39 -20.96
CA ALA A 379 -12.46 -9.73 -21.42
C ALA A 379 -10.95 -9.86 -21.68
N VAL A 380 -10.31 -8.79 -22.17
CA VAL A 380 -8.85 -8.78 -22.38
C VAL A 380 -8.12 -8.70 -21.04
N ALA A 381 -8.61 -7.90 -20.10
CA ALA A 381 -8.06 -7.82 -18.74
C ALA A 381 -8.14 -9.18 -18.01
N ASP A 382 -9.29 -9.86 -18.11
CA ASP A 382 -9.50 -11.21 -17.58
C ASP A 382 -8.52 -12.20 -18.21
N ASP A 383 -8.38 -12.20 -19.55
CA ASP A 383 -7.46 -13.10 -20.26
C ASP A 383 -6.00 -12.89 -19.82
N TYR A 384 -5.56 -11.64 -19.65
CA TYR A 384 -4.19 -11.37 -19.18
C TYR A 384 -3.95 -11.79 -17.73
N SER A 385 -4.97 -11.82 -16.89
CA SER A 385 -4.83 -12.30 -15.50
C SER A 385 -4.55 -13.81 -15.40
N HIS A 386 -4.81 -14.55 -16.49
CA HIS A 386 -4.61 -16.00 -16.57
C HIS A 386 -3.33 -16.43 -17.28
N MET A 387 -2.58 -15.48 -17.87
CA MET A 387 -1.29 -15.71 -18.53
C MET A 387 -0.14 -15.68 -17.54
#